data_AF-A0A497BFL8-F1
#
_entry.id   AF-A0A497BFL8-F1
#
_cell.length_a   1.000
_cell.length_b   1.000
_cell.length_c   1.000
_cell.angle_alpha   90.00
_cell.angle_beta   90.00
_cell.angle_gamma   90.00
#
_symmetry.space_group_name_H-M   'P 1'
#
loop_
_entity.id
_entity.type
_entity.pdbx_description
1 polymer ?
#
loop_
_entity_poly.entity_id
_entity_poly.type
_entity_poly.pdbx_seq_one_letter_code
_entity_poly.pdbx_strand_id
1 'polypeptide(L)'
;MANGSLTAAAIISFCKELEDKSSTFYGELAERWPEGKEMFQVFSKAGEKHKTWVVRTYQETISDALEASYAFEGMNLADYVVETALAEGSGYTDALETARALEEKACAFYLEVAERSESLLATIPMAFKRVAKKRNKRKARLQSLLDVRL
;
A
#
# COMPACT_ATOMS: atom_id res chain seq x y z
N MET A 1 16.99 -6.07 23.52
CA MET A 1 17.30 -6.37 22.11
C MET A 1 17.05 -5.10 21.32
N ALA A 2 17.98 -4.67 20.50
CA ALA A 2 17.93 -3.36 19.85
C ALA A 2 16.66 -3.26 18.97
N ASN A 3 15.69 -2.46 19.40
CA ASN A 3 14.66 -1.93 18.51
C ASN A 3 15.40 -1.02 17.53
N GLY A 4 15.86 -1.58 16.41
CA GLY A 4 16.43 -0.79 15.33
C GLY A 4 15.38 0.23 14.92
N SER A 5 15.68 1.51 15.09
CA SER A 5 14.83 2.61 14.66
C SER A 5 14.46 2.41 13.18
N LEU A 6 13.16 2.32 12.88
CA LEU A 6 12.70 2.14 11.51
C LEU A 6 13.08 3.37 10.69
N THR A 7 13.99 3.20 9.74
CA THR A 7 14.53 4.33 8.97
C THR A 7 13.59 4.73 7.85
N ALA A 8 13.74 5.97 7.40
CA ALA A 8 13.04 6.47 6.25
C ALA A 8 13.32 5.65 4.97
N ALA A 9 14.55 5.16 4.78
CA ALA A 9 14.90 4.22 3.71
C ALA A 9 14.14 2.88 3.80
N ALA A 10 13.94 2.36 5.01
CA ALA A 10 13.16 1.14 5.23
C ALA A 10 11.67 1.35 4.89
N ILE A 11 11.08 2.49 5.28
CA ILE A 11 9.72 2.87 4.89
C ILE A 11 9.56 2.91 3.37
N ILE A 12 10.51 3.54 2.66
CA ILE A 12 10.45 3.65 1.21
C ILE A 12 10.66 2.31 0.52
N SER A 13 11.52 1.45 1.05
CA SER A 13 11.71 0.09 0.56
C SER A 13 10.41 -0.72 0.71
N PHE A 14 9.77 -0.63 1.87
CA PHE A 14 8.48 -1.26 2.10
C PHE A 14 7.38 -0.72 1.18
N CYS A 15 7.33 0.60 0.93
CA CYS A 15 6.40 1.18 -0.04
C CYS A 15 6.55 0.55 -1.44
N LYS A 16 7.80 0.37 -1.90
CA LYS A 16 8.08 -0.23 -3.20
C LYS A 16 7.58 -1.68 -3.23
N GLU A 17 7.94 -2.47 -2.24
CA GLU A 17 7.54 -3.88 -2.15
C GLU A 17 6.02 -4.05 -2.07
N LEU A 18 5.34 -3.22 -1.27
CA LEU A 18 3.89 -3.25 -1.12
C LEU A 18 3.17 -2.93 -2.44
N GLU A 19 3.62 -1.91 -3.17
CA GLU A 19 3.04 -1.52 -4.45
C GLU A 19 3.35 -2.55 -5.55
N ASP A 20 4.55 -3.14 -5.57
CA ASP A 20 4.92 -4.20 -6.51
C ASP A 20 4.08 -5.46 -6.28
N LYS A 21 4.00 -5.93 -5.03
CA LYS A 21 3.16 -7.08 -4.65
C LYS A 21 1.68 -6.83 -4.95
N SER A 22 1.17 -5.62 -4.67
CA SER A 22 -0.19 -5.24 -5.04
C SER A 22 -0.42 -5.32 -6.54
N SER A 23 0.55 -4.86 -7.33
CA SER A 23 0.44 -4.81 -8.79
C SER A 23 0.42 -6.22 -9.39
N THR A 24 1.29 -7.11 -8.89
CA THR A 24 1.30 -8.54 -9.27
C THR A 24 0.00 -9.22 -8.88
N PHE A 25 -0.41 -9.10 -7.62
CA PHE A 25 -1.64 -9.71 -7.12
C PHE A 25 -2.87 -9.32 -7.95
N TYR A 26 -3.05 -8.02 -8.23
CA TYR A 26 -4.16 -7.58 -9.07
C TYR A 26 -4.02 -8.00 -10.55
N GLY A 27 -2.81 -8.19 -11.05
CA GLY A 27 -2.58 -8.80 -12.36
C GLY A 27 -3.13 -10.22 -12.41
N GLU A 28 -2.76 -11.04 -11.42
CA GLU A 28 -3.24 -12.43 -11.28
C GLU A 28 -4.76 -12.50 -11.12
N LEU A 29 -5.36 -11.62 -10.31
CA LEU A 29 -6.81 -11.57 -10.17
C LEU A 29 -7.50 -11.25 -11.52
N ALA A 30 -6.91 -10.35 -12.31
CA ALA A 30 -7.48 -9.96 -13.60
C ALA A 30 -7.42 -11.08 -14.64
N GLU A 31 -6.45 -11.99 -14.53
CA GLU A 31 -6.34 -13.17 -15.39
C GLU A 31 -7.31 -14.27 -14.97
N ARG A 32 -7.46 -14.48 -13.66
CA ARG A 32 -8.25 -15.58 -13.10
C ARG A 32 -9.75 -15.31 -13.06
N TRP A 33 -10.19 -14.04 -12.93
CA TRP A 33 -11.61 -13.68 -12.87
C TRP A 33 -11.99 -12.60 -13.89
N PRO A 34 -12.55 -12.99 -15.04
CA PRO A 34 -13.01 -12.07 -16.08
C PRO A 34 -14.00 -11.01 -15.59
N GLU A 35 -14.86 -11.34 -14.63
CA GLU A 35 -15.90 -10.44 -14.09
C GLU A 35 -15.31 -9.22 -13.38
N GLY A 36 -14.10 -9.34 -12.80
CA GLY A 36 -13.37 -8.26 -12.14
C GLY A 36 -12.25 -7.65 -12.98
N LYS A 37 -12.00 -8.20 -14.18
CA LYS A 37 -10.77 -7.98 -14.96
C LYS A 37 -10.42 -6.50 -15.14
N GLU A 38 -11.34 -5.69 -15.67
CA GLU A 38 -11.06 -4.27 -15.93
C GLU A 38 -10.72 -3.51 -14.63
N MET A 39 -11.44 -3.78 -13.55
CA MET A 39 -11.17 -3.16 -12.25
C MET A 39 -9.79 -3.55 -11.73
N PHE A 40 -9.47 -4.84 -11.73
CA PHE A 40 -8.19 -5.33 -11.24
C PHE A 40 -7.02 -4.83 -12.10
N GLN A 41 -7.17 -4.76 -13.43
CA GLN A 41 -6.15 -4.15 -14.29
C GLN A 41 -5.93 -2.67 -13.97
N VAL A 42 -6.99 -1.91 -13.66
CA VAL A 42 -6.86 -0.52 -13.21
C VAL A 42 -6.11 -0.45 -11.88
N PHE A 43 -6.37 -1.37 -10.94
CA PHE A 43 -5.70 -1.40 -9.64
C PHE A 43 -4.22 -1.77 -9.78
N SER A 44 -3.92 -2.79 -10.58
CA SER A 44 -2.56 -3.23 -10.91
C SER A 44 -1.73 -2.08 -11.48
N LYS A 45 -2.22 -1.40 -12.54
CA LYS A 45 -1.52 -0.27 -13.17
C LYS A 45 -1.34 0.95 -12.26
N ALA A 46 -2.19 1.09 -11.24
CA ALA A 46 -2.13 2.24 -10.37
C ALA A 46 -1.07 2.10 -9.26
N GLY A 47 -0.55 0.89 -8.99
CA GLY A 47 0.54 0.70 -8.04
C GLY A 47 1.86 1.36 -8.48
N GLU A 48 2.23 1.18 -9.75
CA GLU A 48 3.39 1.84 -10.36
C GLU A 48 3.38 3.36 -10.25
N LYS A 49 2.18 3.97 -10.41
CA LYS A 49 2.02 5.42 -10.26
C LYS A 49 2.22 5.88 -8.82
N HIS A 50 1.73 5.12 -7.84
CA HIS A 50 1.90 5.44 -6.43
C HIS A 50 3.35 5.29 -5.99
N LYS A 51 4.01 4.20 -6.39
CA LYS A 51 5.44 3.96 -6.17
C LYS A 51 6.27 5.12 -6.70
N THR A 52 6.04 5.53 -7.95
CA THR A 52 6.74 6.65 -8.58
C THR A 52 6.56 7.94 -7.78
N TRP A 53 5.33 8.27 -7.37
CA TRP A 53 5.07 9.51 -6.61
C TRP A 53 5.73 9.51 -5.23
N VAL A 54 5.56 8.44 -4.45
CA VAL A 54 6.10 8.39 -3.08
C VAL A 54 7.63 8.40 -3.11
N VAL A 55 8.24 7.57 -3.97
CA VAL A 55 9.70 7.49 -4.08
C VAL A 55 10.28 8.80 -4.58
N ARG A 56 9.67 9.43 -5.59
CA ARG A 56 10.15 10.70 -6.14
C ARG A 56 10.00 11.84 -5.15
N THR A 57 8.84 12.00 -4.53
CA THR A 57 8.63 13.03 -3.51
C THR A 57 9.63 12.86 -2.37
N TYR A 58 9.88 11.62 -1.94
CA TYR A 58 10.90 11.32 -0.95
C TYR A 58 12.30 11.75 -1.42
N GLN A 59 12.77 11.25 -2.56
CA GLN A 59 14.11 11.54 -3.10
C GLN A 59 14.34 13.02 -3.40
N GLU A 60 13.32 13.76 -3.84
CA GLU A 60 13.43 15.19 -4.13
C GLU A 60 13.37 16.07 -2.87
N THR A 61 12.81 15.56 -1.77
CA THR A 61 12.56 16.34 -0.54
C THR A 61 13.56 16.02 0.58
N ILE A 62 14.14 14.83 0.56
CA ILE A 62 15.11 14.37 1.56
C ILE A 62 16.48 14.95 1.21
N SER A 63 17.08 15.69 2.15
CA SER A 63 18.51 15.98 2.15
C SER A 63 19.26 14.90 2.95
N ASP A 64 20.58 14.77 2.76
CA ASP A 64 21.43 13.81 3.47
C ASP A 64 21.21 13.80 5.00
N ALA A 65 20.80 14.94 5.58
CA ALA A 65 20.50 15.07 7.01
C ALA A 65 19.22 14.32 7.45
N LEU A 66 18.19 14.24 6.60
CA LEU A 66 16.93 13.53 6.90
C LEU A 66 17.11 12.01 6.81
N GLU A 67 17.97 11.54 5.91
CA GLU A 67 18.30 10.12 5.76
C GLU A 67 19.10 9.56 6.95
N ALA A 68 19.96 10.38 7.55
CA ALA A 68 20.84 9.96 8.65
C ALA A 68 20.18 10.01 10.05
N SER A 69 19.08 10.75 10.23
CA SER A 69 18.60 11.09 11.59
C SER A 69 17.10 10.88 11.86
N TYR A 70 16.26 10.66 10.84
CA TYR A 70 14.83 10.51 11.06
C TYR A 70 14.38 9.06 11.24
N ALA A 71 13.77 8.78 12.39
CA ALA A 71 13.27 7.46 12.77
C ALA A 71 11.74 7.46 12.90
N PHE A 72 11.09 6.46 12.31
CA PHE A 72 9.67 6.17 12.48
C PHE A 72 9.46 5.33 13.76
N GLU A 73 9.74 5.92 14.91
CA GLU A 73 9.78 5.22 16.20
C GLU A 73 8.45 4.54 16.56
N GLY A 74 8.49 3.24 16.89
CA GLY A 74 7.30 2.50 17.34
C GLY A 74 6.34 2.06 16.22
N MET A 75 6.71 2.25 14.95
CA MET A 75 6.04 1.60 13.82
C MET A 75 6.64 0.20 13.58
N ASN A 76 5.78 -0.79 13.32
CA ASN A 76 6.18 -2.14 12.96
C ASN A 76 5.65 -2.51 11.57
N LEU A 77 6.54 -2.67 10.59
CA LEU A 77 6.15 -2.99 9.22
C LEU A 77 5.42 -4.33 9.08
N ALA A 78 5.66 -5.28 9.99
CA ALA A 78 5.02 -6.59 9.96
C ALA A 78 3.49 -6.49 10.11
N ASP A 79 2.99 -5.44 10.79
CA ASP A 79 1.56 -5.26 11.03
C ASP A 79 0.79 -5.05 9.72
N TYR A 80 1.44 -4.49 8.70
CA TYR A 80 0.86 -4.17 7.41
C TYR A 80 1.12 -5.21 6.32
N VAL A 81 1.86 -6.28 6.62
CA VAL A 81 2.05 -7.38 5.67
C VAL A 81 0.72 -8.11 5.48
N VAL A 82 0.39 -8.37 4.22
CA VAL A 82 -0.77 -9.16 3.82
C VAL A 82 -0.29 -10.30 2.95
N GLU A 83 -0.73 -11.51 3.30
CA GLU A 83 -0.56 -12.68 2.43
C GLU A 83 -1.52 -12.54 1.26
N THR A 84 -0.98 -12.48 0.05
CA THR A 84 -1.73 -12.29 -1.19
C THR A 84 -1.81 -13.57 -2.02
N ALA A 85 -1.20 -14.67 -1.57
CA ALA A 85 -1.31 -15.96 -2.23
C ALA A 85 -2.75 -16.52 -2.09
N LEU A 86 -3.39 -16.76 -3.24
CA LEU A 86 -4.69 -17.43 -3.30
C LEU A 86 -4.49 -18.88 -3.72
N ALA A 87 -5.01 -19.82 -2.93
CA ALA A 87 -5.01 -21.24 -3.28
C ALA A 87 -5.77 -21.48 -4.60
N GLU A 88 -5.43 -22.54 -5.34
CA GLU A 88 -6.06 -22.89 -6.63
C GLU A 88 -7.57 -23.13 -6.52
N GLY A 89 -8.08 -23.50 -5.34
CA GLY A 89 -9.51 -23.65 -5.05
C GLY A 89 -10.24 -22.38 -4.61
N SER A 90 -9.53 -21.26 -4.41
CA SER A 90 -10.14 -20.01 -3.91
C SER A 90 -11.18 -19.48 -4.89
N GLY A 91 -12.34 -19.10 -4.36
CA GLY A 91 -13.42 -18.49 -5.12
C GLY A 91 -13.21 -16.99 -5.36
N TYR A 92 -14.09 -16.40 -6.15
CA TYR A 92 -14.04 -14.95 -6.42
C TYR A 92 -14.29 -14.12 -5.15
N THR A 93 -15.14 -14.61 -4.24
CA THR A 93 -15.40 -13.95 -2.95
C THR A 93 -14.14 -13.91 -2.08
N ASP A 94 -13.43 -15.03 -1.94
CA ASP A 94 -12.16 -15.10 -1.19
C ASP A 94 -11.11 -14.15 -1.77
N ALA A 95 -11.07 -14.04 -3.11
CA ALA A 95 -10.20 -13.10 -3.81
C ALA A 95 -10.55 -11.64 -3.48
N LEU A 96 -11.84 -11.30 -3.45
CA LEU A 96 -12.32 -9.96 -3.07
C LEU A 96 -12.05 -9.63 -1.60
N GLU A 97 -12.21 -10.60 -0.70
CA GLU A 97 -11.89 -10.43 0.72
C GLU A 97 -10.39 -10.20 0.95
N THR A 98 -9.55 -10.99 0.29
CA THR A 98 -8.09 -10.83 0.32
C THR A 98 -7.68 -9.46 -0.26
N ALA A 99 -8.27 -9.07 -1.39
CA ALA A 99 -8.05 -7.76 -1.98
C ALA A 99 -8.49 -6.61 -1.06
N ARG A 100 -9.60 -6.76 -0.34
CA ARG A 100 -10.09 -5.76 0.62
C ARG A 100 -9.12 -5.64 1.79
N ALA A 101 -8.65 -6.76 2.34
CA ALA A 101 -7.68 -6.78 3.44
C ALA A 101 -6.35 -6.13 3.02
N LEU A 102 -5.87 -6.40 1.81
CA LEU A 102 -4.71 -5.72 1.23
C LEU A 102 -4.88 -4.20 1.21
N GLU A 103 -5.99 -3.71 0.67
CA GLU A 103 -6.26 -2.27 0.56
C GLU A 103 -6.47 -1.61 1.92
N GLU A 104 -7.03 -2.33 2.89
CA GLU A 104 -7.16 -1.88 4.28
C GLU A 104 -5.80 -1.69 4.95
N LYS A 105 -4.95 -2.72 4.95
CA LYS A 105 -3.62 -2.65 5.56
C LYS A 105 -2.72 -1.64 4.87
N ALA A 106 -2.75 -1.57 3.54
CA ALA A 106 -2.00 -0.58 2.78
C ALA A 106 -2.46 0.85 3.11
N CYS A 107 -3.77 1.08 3.24
CA CYS A 107 -4.30 2.37 3.63
C CYS A 107 -3.85 2.77 5.04
N ALA A 108 -3.94 1.85 6.01
CA ALA A 108 -3.51 2.07 7.39
C ALA A 108 -2.01 2.41 7.46
N PHE A 109 -1.17 1.65 6.75
CA PHE A 109 0.26 1.92 6.62
C PHE A 109 0.53 3.35 6.13
N TYR A 110 -0.07 3.74 5.00
CA TYR A 110 0.16 5.05 4.42
C TYR A 110 -0.34 6.20 5.31
N LEU A 111 -1.43 6.00 6.05
CA LEU A 111 -1.91 7.00 7.01
C LEU A 111 -0.96 7.15 8.20
N GLU A 112 -0.48 6.04 8.75
CA GLU A 112 0.40 6.09 9.91
C GLU A 112 1.78 6.65 9.56
N VAL A 113 2.32 6.32 8.38
CA VAL A 113 3.55 6.94 7.88
C VAL A 113 3.34 8.45 7.69
N ALA A 114 2.17 8.85 7.18
CA ALA A 114 1.87 10.27 7.02
C ALA A 114 1.76 11.01 8.36
N GLU A 115 1.10 10.42 9.35
CA GLU A 115 0.97 10.98 10.71
C GLU A 115 2.34 11.14 11.37
N ARG A 116 3.15 10.09 11.31
CA ARG A 116 4.48 10.11 11.92
C ARG A 116 5.38 11.13 11.25
N SER A 117 5.31 11.28 9.92
CA SER A 117 6.10 12.25 9.15
C SER A 117 5.56 13.68 9.14
N GLU A 118 4.58 14.04 9.98
CA GLU A 118 4.03 15.41 10.02
C GLU A 118 5.04 16.48 10.44
N SER A 119 6.04 16.12 11.23
CA SER A 119 7.13 17.01 11.62
C SER A 119 8.16 17.27 10.51
N LEU A 120 8.06 16.55 9.40
CA LEU A 120 8.91 16.75 8.22
C LEU A 120 8.34 17.84 7.30
N LEU A 121 8.95 18.00 6.13
CA LEU A 121 8.41 18.87 5.09
C LEU A 121 7.03 18.37 4.66
N ALA A 122 6.03 19.27 4.71
CA ALA A 122 4.61 18.94 4.49
C ALA A 122 4.33 18.16 3.18
N THR A 123 5.19 18.28 2.18
CA THR A 123 5.12 17.51 0.92
C THR A 123 5.19 16.00 1.14
N ILE A 124 5.95 15.54 2.13
CA ILE A 124 6.11 14.13 2.50
C ILE A 124 4.79 13.52 3.03
N PRO A 125 4.21 13.99 4.15
CA PRO A 125 2.96 13.44 4.66
C PRO A 125 1.79 13.65 3.69
N MET A 126 1.79 14.72 2.88
CA MET A 126 0.78 14.92 1.83
C MET A 126 0.83 13.85 0.74
N ALA A 127 2.02 13.40 0.33
CA ALA A 127 2.17 12.34 -0.67
C ALA A 127 1.60 11.02 -0.15
N PHE A 128 1.92 10.65 1.09
CA PHE A 128 1.38 9.45 1.73
C PHE A 128 -0.14 9.51 1.93
N LYS A 129 -0.69 10.63 2.43
CA LYS A 129 -2.15 10.85 2.53
C LYS A 129 -2.85 10.72 1.17
N ARG A 130 -2.21 11.16 0.09
CA ARG A 130 -2.75 11.05 -1.27
C ARG A 130 -2.87 9.59 -1.72
N VAL A 131 -1.87 8.76 -1.43
CA VAL A 131 -1.92 7.32 -1.73
C VAL A 131 -2.95 6.61 -0.86
N ALA A 132 -2.98 6.89 0.45
CA ALA A 132 -4.00 6.35 1.36
C ALA A 132 -5.43 6.63 0.86
N LYS A 133 -5.71 7.86 0.42
CA LYS A 133 -7.03 8.22 -0.16
C LYS A 133 -7.37 7.40 -1.40
N LYS A 134 -6.39 7.04 -2.24
CA LYS A 134 -6.62 6.21 -3.42
C LYS A 134 -6.87 4.76 -3.02
N ARG A 135 -6.09 4.21 -2.10
CA ARG A 135 -6.26 2.86 -1.54
C ARG A 135 -7.64 2.71 -0.87
N ASN A 136 -8.06 3.68 -0.05
CA ASN A 136 -9.37 3.65 0.59
C ASN A 136 -10.54 3.64 -0.41
N LYS A 137 -10.42 4.34 -1.54
CA LYS A 137 -11.44 4.27 -2.62
C LYS A 137 -11.52 2.89 -3.24
N ARG A 138 -10.41 2.17 -3.38
CA ARG A 138 -10.40 0.78 -3.86
C ARG A 138 -11.03 -0.14 -2.83
N LYS A 139 -10.67 0.01 -1.55
CA LYS A 139 -11.30 -0.72 -0.44
C LYS A 139 -12.82 -0.59 -0.48
N ALA A 140 -13.34 0.65 -0.59
CA ALA A 140 -14.77 0.90 -0.68
C ALA A 140 -15.42 0.20 -1.90
N ARG A 141 -14.77 0.24 -3.06
CA ARG A 141 -15.25 -0.45 -4.27
C ARG A 141 -15.30 -1.97 -4.09
N LEU A 142 -14.29 -2.56 -3.46
CA LEU A 142 -14.24 -4.00 -3.16
C LEU A 142 -15.33 -4.38 -2.14
N GLN A 143 -15.54 -3.56 -1.11
CA GLN A 143 -16.60 -3.76 -0.14
C GLN A 143 -17.98 -3.77 -0.80
N SER A 144 -18.28 -2.79 -1.68
CA SER A 144 -19.56 -2.78 -2.39
C SER A 144 -19.78 -4.02 -3.27
N LEU A 145 -18.71 -4.63 -3.80
CA LEU A 145 -18.83 -5.88 -4.55
C LEU A 145 -19.10 -7.09 -3.66
N LEU A 146 -18.57 -7.10 -2.44
CA LEU A 146 -18.85 -8.12 -1.43
C LEU A 146 -20.29 -7.99 -0.90
N ASP A 147 -20.73 -6.77 -0.60
CA ASP A 147 -22.09 -6.52 -0.07
C ASP A 147 -23.19 -6.96 -1.03
N VAL A 148 -22.96 -6.86 -2.35
CA VAL A 148 -23.92 -7.30 -3.38
C VAL A 148 -23.95 -8.83 -3.55
N ARG A 149 -23.00 -9.55 -2.94
CA ARG A 149 -22.86 -11.01 -3.04
C ARG A 149 -23.30 -11.77 -1.77
N LEU A 150 -23.58 -11.04 -0.68
CA LEU A 150 -24.15 -11.55 0.57
C LEU A 150 -25.68 -11.46 0.53
#